data_AF-A0A7X8R4W8-F1
#
_entry.id   AF-A0A7X8R4W8-F1
#
_cell.length_a   1.000
_cell.length_b   1.000
_cell.length_c   1.000
_cell.angle_alpha   90.00
_cell.angle_beta   90.00
_cell.angle_gamma   90.00
#
_symmetry.space_group_name_H-M   'P 1'
#
loop_
_entity.id
_entity.type
_entity.pdbx_description
1 polymer ?
#
loop_
_entity_poly.entity_id
_entity_poly.type
_entity_poly.pdbx_seq_one_letter_code
_entity_poly.pdbx_strand_id
1 'polypeptide(L)'
;MLISGLPDLIHILPLILYAETHFRIPGLFSLLYKKQPEILVDVPHRLQQGQDLPVLLLIKDSHRFPVLLEKLTVRIAEQTWTYPLNEPVDRPLWHRLFHLQKIPVESGRATVEAVVQARINGRRHVIHSDNFNRAGHNSFTVQVDEEALPGSERCLWTDLHCHSAYTDNQVEFGPPLPALLAMAKAIGLGAVAVTDHSFDLDDQADNYLAVDAELGKWRALHEEVQALNAANEIKIICGEEVSIGNRRGKNVHLLILNDSTFYHGSGDSGENWPQIRPQEAVAQVLRRLSPQAAAFAAHPEAQPPWPQRLVLGRAKWSREDYTTPGLHGLQIWNGEGASGWKDGLPTWVQQLLAGRRLAIIGGNDSHGDFNRVRHVRVPFWSVLESTHHVFGAVRTGLYGPPPWSIDRMVSALQAGRCLVSNGPFAQLWVDGRSSGETVLGSAGTLKIIATSSAHFGFLNRIDLIIGDCQKKQEVQRSLAVPPACLHFEKELTDEVLPRRGYVRLQVSSDTGQRRCQCLTNAVYLGVRTA
;
A
#
# COMPACT_ATOMS: atom_id res chain seq x y z
N MET A 1 12.20 -4.01 53.91
CA MET A 1 12.05 -2.66 53.29
C MET A 1 12.98 -2.64 52.09
N LEU A 2 12.47 -3.06 50.92
CA LEU A 2 13.20 -3.24 49.68
C LEU A 2 12.44 -2.47 48.60
N ILE A 3 13.16 -1.61 47.88
CA ILE A 3 12.64 -0.80 46.79
C ILE A 3 12.66 -1.67 45.53
N SER A 4 11.49 -2.09 45.07
CA SER A 4 11.27 -2.73 43.78
C SER A 4 10.50 -1.76 42.88
N GLY A 5 11.23 -0.95 42.12
CA GLY A 5 10.70 -0.02 41.12
C GLY A 5 11.33 -0.29 39.77
N LEU A 6 10.73 -1.23 39.03
CA LEU A 6 10.91 -1.38 37.59
C LEU A 6 9.62 -2.00 37.03
N PRO A 7 8.72 -1.19 36.48
CA PRO A 7 7.89 -1.65 35.38
C PRO A 7 8.05 -0.75 34.15
N ASP A 8 7.78 -1.33 32.98
CA ASP A 8 7.42 -0.64 31.73
C ASP A 8 8.51 -0.06 30.82
N LEU A 9 9.54 -0.87 30.50
CA LEU A 9 10.33 -0.68 29.26
C LEU A 9 9.72 -1.39 28.02
N ILE A 10 8.58 -2.07 28.17
CA ILE A 10 8.02 -3.01 27.16
C ILE A 10 7.13 -2.31 26.10
N HIS A 11 6.90 -1.00 26.19
CA HIS A 11 6.06 -0.25 25.22
C HIS A 11 6.83 0.60 24.21
N ILE A 12 8.12 0.35 24.02
CA ILE A 12 8.96 1.08 23.06
C ILE A 12 8.79 0.46 21.66
N LEU A 13 7.86 1.07 20.91
CA LEU A 13 7.77 1.16 19.44
C LEU A 13 7.27 -0.08 18.67
N PRO A 14 6.02 -0.06 18.16
CA PRO A 14 5.76 -0.44 16.78
C PRO A 14 5.89 0.83 15.94
N LEU A 15 7.09 1.10 15.49
CA LEU A 15 7.21 1.67 14.15
C LEU A 15 6.78 0.53 13.19
N ILE A 16 6.03 0.82 12.12
CA ILE A 16 5.84 -0.17 11.05
C ILE A 16 7.21 -0.20 10.35
N LEU A 17 8.10 -1.09 10.78
CA LEU A 17 9.49 -1.11 10.32
C LEU A 17 9.77 -2.43 9.69
N TYR A 18 10.36 -2.41 8.50
CA TYR A 18 11.09 -3.57 8.03
C TYR A 18 12.17 -4.01 9.05
N ALA A 19 12.49 -5.31 9.07
CA ALA A 19 13.50 -5.87 9.97
C ALA A 19 14.94 -5.62 9.50
N GLU A 20 15.40 -4.36 9.42
CA GLU A 20 16.79 -4.04 9.09
C GLU A 20 17.73 -4.64 10.16
N THR A 21 18.50 -5.66 9.77
CA THR A 21 19.29 -6.47 10.70
C THR A 21 20.69 -5.91 10.92
N HIS A 22 21.20 -5.03 10.05
CA HIS A 22 22.57 -4.53 10.16
C HIS A 22 22.72 -3.24 10.95
N PHE A 23 21.63 -2.54 11.26
CA PHE A 23 21.68 -1.38 12.14
C PHE A 23 21.91 -1.77 13.60
N ARG A 24 22.85 -1.09 14.27
CA ARG A 24 23.17 -1.27 15.68
C ARG A 24 23.52 0.05 16.35
N ILE A 25 22.95 0.28 17.52
CA ILE A 25 23.42 1.34 18.42
C ILE A 25 24.70 0.84 19.12
N PRO A 26 25.82 1.58 19.07
CA PRO A 26 27.05 1.20 19.74
C PRO A 26 26.83 0.91 21.23
N GLY A 27 27.33 -0.24 21.71
CA GLY A 27 27.19 -0.66 23.11
C GLY A 27 25.88 -1.38 23.46
N LEU A 28 24.89 -1.42 22.55
CA LEU A 28 23.67 -2.20 22.74
C LEU A 28 23.74 -3.55 22.02
N PHE A 29 23.34 -4.59 22.73
CA PHE A 29 23.25 -5.93 22.17
C PHE A 29 22.00 -6.06 21.29
N SER A 30 22.16 -6.60 20.08
CA SER A 30 21.06 -6.90 19.16
C SER A 30 21.05 -8.38 18.80
N LEU A 31 19.91 -9.01 19.03
CA LEU A 31 19.58 -10.40 18.68
C LEU A 31 19.17 -10.55 17.21
N LEU A 32 18.76 -9.46 16.58
CA LEU A 32 18.44 -9.44 15.15
C LEU A 32 19.71 -9.40 14.29
N TYR A 33 20.77 -8.75 14.80
CA TYR A 33 22.01 -8.58 14.05
C TYR A 33 22.74 -9.88 13.74
N LYS A 34 23.23 -9.95 12.50
CA LYS A 34 24.03 -11.06 11.98
C LYS A 34 25.23 -10.53 11.19
N LYS A 35 26.32 -11.30 11.17
CA LYS A 35 27.48 -11.05 10.29
C LYS A 35 27.32 -11.83 8.98
N GLN A 36 26.21 -11.62 8.30
CA GLN A 36 25.81 -12.29 7.05
C GLN A 36 24.96 -11.31 6.26
N PRO A 37 24.96 -11.34 4.93
CA PRO A 37 24.03 -10.50 4.18
C PRO A 37 22.60 -10.93 4.48
N GLU A 38 21.64 -10.02 4.34
CA GLU A 38 20.23 -10.39 4.40
C GLU A 38 19.91 -11.15 3.13
N ILE A 39 19.35 -12.35 3.26
CA ILE A 39 18.95 -13.18 2.13
C ILE A 39 17.47 -13.46 2.31
N LEU A 40 16.67 -13.00 1.36
CA LEU A 40 15.21 -13.07 1.38
C LEU A 40 14.70 -13.65 0.06
N VAL A 41 13.74 -14.54 0.17
CA VAL A 41 12.86 -14.95 -0.92
C VAL A 41 11.46 -14.47 -0.62
N ASP A 42 10.75 -14.03 -1.64
CA ASP A 42 9.32 -13.75 -1.54
C ASP A 42 8.60 -14.05 -2.86
N VAL A 43 7.27 -14.17 -2.76
CA VAL A 43 6.35 -14.54 -3.84
C VAL A 43 5.07 -13.70 -3.69
N PRO A 44 4.23 -13.54 -4.72
CA PRO A 44 2.98 -12.78 -4.54
C PRO A 44 2.01 -13.58 -3.66
N HIS A 45 1.13 -12.90 -2.91
CA HIS A 45 0.05 -13.58 -2.17
C HIS A 45 -1.05 -14.16 -3.08
N ARG A 46 -1.14 -13.69 -4.33
CA ARG A 46 -2.13 -14.07 -5.33
C ARG A 46 -1.51 -14.21 -6.72
N LEU A 47 -2.03 -15.14 -7.51
CA LEU A 47 -1.70 -15.38 -8.91
C LEU A 47 -2.97 -15.69 -9.70
N GLN A 48 -3.11 -15.16 -10.92
CA GLN A 48 -4.14 -15.65 -11.84
C GLN A 48 -3.64 -16.91 -12.57
N GLN A 49 -4.49 -17.92 -12.71
CA GLN A 49 -4.19 -19.17 -13.41
C GLN A 49 -3.65 -18.89 -14.82
N GLY A 50 -2.61 -19.64 -15.21
CA GLY A 50 -1.93 -19.49 -16.50
C GLY A 50 -0.83 -18.43 -16.51
N GLN A 51 -0.69 -17.61 -15.46
CA GLN A 51 0.46 -16.72 -15.30
C GLN A 51 1.66 -17.46 -14.69
N ASP A 52 2.86 -17.02 -15.04
CA ASP A 52 4.08 -17.47 -14.40
C ASP A 52 4.12 -16.95 -12.95
N LEU A 53 4.49 -17.80 -12.00
CA LEU A 53 4.71 -17.39 -10.61
C LEU A 53 6.09 -16.71 -10.49
N PRO A 54 6.18 -15.39 -10.22
CA PRO A 54 7.44 -14.77 -9.92
C PRO A 54 7.91 -15.15 -8.52
N VAL A 55 9.17 -15.58 -8.42
CA VAL A 55 9.89 -15.81 -7.17
C VAL A 55 11.05 -14.83 -7.12
N LEU A 56 11.01 -13.90 -6.16
CA LEU A 56 12.07 -12.94 -5.94
C LEU A 56 13.11 -13.56 -5.00
N LEU A 57 14.38 -13.58 -5.40
CA LEU A 57 15.51 -13.72 -4.48
C LEU A 57 16.19 -12.36 -4.36
N LEU A 58 16.27 -11.84 -3.14
CA LEU A 58 16.88 -10.56 -2.79
C LEU A 58 18.00 -10.78 -1.78
N ILE A 59 19.11 -10.07 -1.99
CA ILE A 59 20.27 -10.11 -1.10
C ILE A 59 20.74 -8.69 -0.82
N LYS A 60 20.65 -8.27 0.43
CA LYS A 60 21.10 -6.95 0.89
C LYS A 60 22.41 -7.07 1.67
N ASP A 61 23.24 -6.05 1.58
CA ASP A 61 24.52 -5.92 2.29
C ASP A 61 25.58 -6.98 1.94
N SER A 62 25.47 -7.61 0.76
CA SER A 62 26.48 -8.57 0.31
C SER A 62 27.87 -7.97 0.07
N HIS A 63 27.96 -6.66 -0.19
CA HIS A 63 29.23 -5.93 -0.22
C HIS A 63 29.99 -5.90 1.13
N ARG A 64 29.27 -6.03 2.25
CA ARG A 64 29.84 -6.09 3.60
C ARG A 64 30.07 -7.53 4.04
N PHE A 65 29.25 -8.45 3.54
CA PHE A 65 29.29 -9.86 3.86
C PHE A 65 29.20 -10.68 2.56
N PRO A 66 30.30 -10.82 1.79
CA PRO A 66 30.28 -11.49 0.50
C PRO A 66 29.72 -12.91 0.58
N VAL A 67 28.91 -13.26 -0.42
CA VAL A 67 28.22 -14.55 -0.50
C VAL A 67 28.43 -15.20 -1.85
N LEU A 68 28.70 -16.50 -1.85
CA LEU A 68 28.61 -17.33 -3.05
C LEU A 68 27.25 -18.01 -3.04
N LEU A 69 26.37 -17.63 -3.96
CA LEU A 69 25.10 -18.32 -4.17
C LEU A 69 25.34 -19.63 -4.90
N GLU A 70 24.92 -20.74 -4.32
CA GLU A 70 25.10 -22.05 -4.94
C GLU A 70 23.86 -22.43 -5.75
N LYS A 71 22.67 -22.39 -5.14
CA LYS A 71 21.40 -22.65 -5.83
C LYS A 71 20.18 -22.11 -5.08
N LEU A 72 19.10 -21.90 -5.83
CA LEU A 72 17.74 -21.75 -5.32
C LEU A 72 16.93 -23.00 -5.66
N THR A 73 16.21 -23.55 -4.68
CA THR A 73 15.24 -24.63 -4.89
C THR A 73 13.87 -24.13 -4.48
N VAL A 74 12.88 -24.27 -5.36
CA VAL A 74 11.47 -23.95 -5.08
C VAL A 74 10.64 -25.22 -5.23
N ARG A 75 9.73 -25.47 -4.30
CA ARG A 75 8.84 -26.65 -4.31
C ARG A 75 7.38 -26.21 -4.16
N ILE A 76 6.54 -26.76 -5.01
CA ILE A 76 5.08 -26.59 -4.99
C ILE A 76 4.47 -27.97 -5.23
N ALA A 77 3.70 -28.46 -4.26
CA ALA A 77 3.26 -29.86 -4.23
C ALA A 77 4.44 -30.83 -4.44
N GLU A 78 4.33 -31.75 -5.42
CA GLU A 78 5.38 -32.72 -5.76
C GLU A 78 6.41 -32.17 -6.77
N GLN A 79 6.17 -30.99 -7.34
CA GLN A 79 7.06 -30.40 -8.35
C GLN A 79 8.17 -29.58 -7.69
N THR A 80 9.39 -29.79 -8.17
CA THR A 80 10.60 -29.09 -7.69
C THR A 80 11.32 -28.41 -8.83
N TRP A 81 11.60 -27.12 -8.67
CA TRP A 81 12.47 -26.35 -9.56
C TRP A 81 13.78 -26.08 -8.84
N THR A 82 14.91 -26.33 -9.52
CA THR A 82 16.24 -26.03 -8.97
C THR A 82 17.00 -25.18 -9.97
N TYR A 83 17.45 -24.02 -9.50
CA TYR A 83 18.20 -23.04 -10.26
C TYR A 83 19.65 -23.04 -9.74
N PRO A 84 20.61 -23.66 -10.44
CA PRO A 84 22.02 -23.54 -10.10
C PRO A 84 22.47 -22.10 -10.37
N LEU A 85 23.06 -21.45 -9.38
CA LEU A 85 23.49 -20.06 -9.46
C LEU A 85 25.02 -19.99 -9.58
N ASN A 86 25.72 -20.64 -8.65
CA ASN A 86 27.19 -20.69 -8.56
C ASN A 86 27.86 -19.33 -8.81
N GLU A 87 27.29 -18.25 -8.27
CA GLU A 87 27.74 -16.88 -8.55
C GLU A 87 28.16 -16.15 -7.27
N PRO A 88 29.31 -15.46 -7.28
CA PRO A 88 29.66 -14.55 -6.20
C PRO A 88 28.79 -13.30 -6.27
N VAL A 89 28.31 -12.85 -5.12
CA VAL A 89 27.51 -11.64 -4.98
C VAL A 89 28.16 -10.72 -3.95
N ASP A 90 28.45 -9.50 -4.38
CA ASP A 90 29.25 -8.50 -3.67
C ASP A 90 28.77 -7.09 -4.02
N ARG A 91 27.52 -6.75 -3.64
CA ARG A 91 26.89 -5.45 -3.90
C ARG A 91 25.93 -5.03 -2.77
N PRO A 92 25.56 -3.74 -2.66
CA PRO A 92 24.60 -3.25 -1.67
C PRO A 92 23.25 -3.96 -1.72
N LEU A 93 22.66 -4.04 -2.91
CA LEU A 93 21.42 -4.75 -3.17
C LEU A 93 21.56 -5.59 -4.44
N TRP A 94 21.42 -6.91 -4.32
CA TRP A 94 21.34 -7.84 -5.44
C TRP A 94 19.96 -8.48 -5.47
N HIS A 95 19.45 -8.71 -6.67
CA HIS A 95 18.19 -9.43 -6.83
C HIS A 95 18.16 -10.24 -8.12
N ARG A 96 17.30 -11.26 -8.13
CA ARG A 96 16.90 -11.98 -9.35
C ARG A 96 15.45 -12.45 -9.22
N LEU A 97 14.70 -12.29 -10.31
CA LEU A 97 13.38 -12.88 -10.47
C LEU A 97 13.49 -14.22 -11.20
N PHE A 98 12.83 -15.23 -10.65
CA PHE A 98 12.66 -16.54 -11.28
C PHE A 98 11.18 -16.71 -11.62
N HIS A 99 10.87 -16.97 -12.88
CA HIS A 99 9.50 -17.15 -13.34
C HIS A 99 9.20 -18.65 -13.45
N LEU A 100 8.38 -19.16 -12.54
CA LEU A 100 7.99 -20.57 -12.51
C LEU A 100 6.78 -20.75 -13.42
N GLN A 101 6.99 -21.48 -14.51
CA GLN A 101 5.95 -21.86 -15.46
C GLN A 101 5.30 -23.17 -15.05
N LYS A 102 4.04 -23.37 -15.48
CA LYS A 102 3.31 -24.64 -15.31
C LYS A 102 3.26 -25.08 -13.84
N ILE A 103 2.84 -24.19 -12.96
CA ILE A 103 2.61 -24.55 -11.55
C ILE A 103 1.52 -25.64 -11.48
N PRO A 104 1.68 -26.68 -10.64
CA PRO A 104 0.80 -27.87 -10.62
C PRO A 104 -0.50 -27.64 -9.84
N VAL A 105 -0.98 -26.38 -9.81
CA VAL A 105 -2.18 -25.98 -9.08
C VAL A 105 -3.11 -25.29 -10.06
N GLU A 106 -4.26 -25.89 -10.31
CA GLU A 106 -5.26 -25.34 -11.23
C GLU A 106 -6.00 -24.16 -10.59
N SER A 107 -6.44 -24.30 -9.34
CA SER A 107 -7.15 -23.27 -8.57
C SER A 107 -7.07 -23.55 -7.07
N GLY A 108 -7.10 -22.50 -6.24
CA GLY A 108 -7.06 -22.60 -4.79
C GLY A 108 -5.71 -22.23 -4.16
N ARG A 109 -5.47 -22.70 -2.93
CA ARG A 109 -4.25 -22.35 -2.18
C ARG A 109 -3.09 -23.27 -2.55
N ALA A 110 -1.99 -22.68 -2.99
CA ALA A 110 -0.71 -23.34 -3.22
C ALA A 110 0.28 -23.02 -2.09
N THR A 111 0.90 -24.04 -1.52
CA THR A 111 2.04 -23.87 -0.61
C THR A 111 3.32 -23.82 -1.41
N VAL A 112 4.10 -22.74 -1.26
CA VAL A 112 5.37 -22.55 -1.97
C VAL A 112 6.51 -22.56 -0.96
N GLU A 113 7.42 -23.51 -1.10
CA GLU A 113 8.64 -23.59 -0.29
C GLU A 113 9.82 -23.10 -1.10
N ALA A 114 10.62 -22.20 -0.53
CA ALA A 114 11.84 -21.72 -1.15
C ALA A 114 13.04 -21.94 -0.24
N VAL A 115 14.09 -22.54 -0.80
CA VAL A 115 15.33 -22.86 -0.10
C VAL A 115 16.52 -22.36 -0.90
N VAL A 116 17.30 -21.47 -0.28
CA VAL A 116 18.55 -20.95 -0.83
C VAL A 116 19.71 -21.72 -0.20
N GLN A 117 20.60 -22.24 -1.03
CA GLN A 117 21.91 -22.73 -0.57
C GLN A 117 22.97 -21.71 -0.96
N ALA A 118 23.75 -21.30 0.03
CA ALA A 118 24.76 -20.26 -0.13
C ALA A 118 25.98 -20.55 0.73
N ARG A 119 27.13 -20.01 0.35
CA ARG A 119 28.35 -20.03 1.16
C ARG A 119 28.69 -18.63 1.62
N ILE A 120 28.72 -18.46 2.94
CA ILE A 120 29.00 -17.18 3.61
C ILE A 120 30.20 -17.41 4.51
N ASN A 121 31.25 -16.61 4.37
CA ASN A 121 32.52 -16.79 5.11
C ASN A 121 33.07 -18.23 5.03
N GLY A 122 33.03 -18.82 3.83
CA GLY A 122 33.53 -20.18 3.56
C GLY A 122 32.62 -21.32 4.04
N ARG A 123 31.59 -21.05 4.85
CA ARG A 123 30.66 -22.04 5.40
C ARG A 123 29.39 -22.14 4.58
N ARG A 124 28.88 -23.35 4.39
CA ARG A 124 27.62 -23.60 3.69
C ARG A 124 26.43 -23.32 4.62
N HIS A 125 25.44 -22.63 4.09
CA HIS A 125 24.18 -22.29 4.75
C HIS A 125 23.00 -22.77 3.89
N VAL A 126 21.96 -23.26 4.57
CA VAL A 126 20.65 -23.59 3.99
C VAL A 126 19.65 -22.64 4.60
N ILE A 127 19.00 -21.83 3.77
CA ILE A 127 18.16 -20.70 4.18
C ILE A 127 16.75 -20.96 3.64
N HIS A 128 15.77 -20.99 4.54
CA HIS A 128 14.37 -21.23 4.20
C HIS A 128 13.62 -19.92 4.20
N SER A 129 13.15 -19.47 3.04
CA SER A 129 12.46 -18.18 2.81
C SER A 129 13.29 -16.93 3.17
N ASP A 130 13.96 -16.85 4.31
CA ASP A 130 14.83 -15.76 4.73
C ASP A 130 15.83 -16.22 5.79
N ASN A 131 16.85 -15.42 6.10
CA ASN A 131 17.86 -15.74 7.11
C ASN A 131 17.77 -14.90 8.40
N PHE A 132 16.62 -14.27 8.65
CA PHE A 132 16.39 -13.41 9.82
C PHE A 132 16.32 -14.19 11.11
N ASN A 133 17.04 -13.71 12.13
CA ASN A 133 16.94 -14.32 13.44
C ASN A 133 15.53 -14.15 14.00
N ARG A 134 14.95 -15.25 14.51
CA ARG A 134 13.62 -15.28 15.17
C ARG A 134 12.43 -15.03 14.24
N ALA A 135 12.62 -15.08 12.93
CA ALA A 135 11.53 -15.24 11.98
C ALA A 135 11.04 -16.70 11.97
N GLY A 136 9.82 -16.92 11.47
CA GLY A 136 9.21 -18.24 11.38
C GLY A 136 9.73 -19.07 10.20
N HIS A 137 10.30 -18.43 9.18
CA HIS A 137 10.82 -19.08 7.97
C HIS A 137 9.81 -20.00 7.26
N ASN A 138 8.52 -19.72 7.46
CA ASN A 138 7.43 -20.56 6.98
C ASN A 138 7.36 -20.54 5.45
N SER A 139 6.77 -21.61 4.89
CA SER A 139 6.37 -21.66 3.50
C SER A 139 5.36 -20.55 3.18
N PHE A 140 5.38 -20.09 1.94
CA PHE A 140 4.43 -19.10 1.45
C PHE A 140 3.09 -19.74 1.09
N THR A 141 2.02 -18.97 1.17
CA THR A 141 0.70 -19.36 0.67
C THR A 141 0.32 -18.46 -0.48
N VAL A 142 0.21 -19.01 -1.68
CA VAL A 142 -0.22 -18.28 -2.88
C VAL A 142 -1.63 -18.72 -3.23
N GLN A 143 -2.56 -17.76 -3.33
CA GLN A 143 -3.86 -18.04 -3.89
C GLN A 143 -3.76 -18.05 -5.42
N VAL A 144 -4.07 -19.19 -6.05
CA VAL A 144 -4.21 -19.32 -7.50
C VAL A 144 -5.69 -19.21 -7.86
N ASP A 145 -6.06 -18.19 -8.62
CA ASP A 145 -7.44 -17.94 -9.02
C ASP A 145 -7.62 -18.12 -10.53
N GLU A 146 -8.69 -18.81 -10.93
CA GLU A 146 -9.07 -18.93 -12.35
C GLU A 146 -9.43 -17.56 -12.95
N GLU A 147 -10.10 -16.72 -12.16
CA GLU A 147 -10.62 -15.42 -12.55
C GLU A 147 -9.61 -14.30 -12.28
N ALA A 148 -9.68 -13.23 -13.07
CA ALA A 148 -9.03 -11.97 -12.74
C ALA A 148 -9.63 -11.37 -11.45
N LEU A 149 -9.03 -10.30 -10.91
CA LEU A 149 -9.65 -9.54 -9.83
C LEU A 149 -11.07 -9.08 -10.25
N PRO A 150 -12.09 -9.16 -9.37
CA PRO A 150 -13.43 -8.66 -9.68
C PRO A 150 -13.35 -7.23 -10.21
N GLY A 151 -14.02 -6.94 -11.32
CA GLY A 151 -13.86 -5.65 -11.98
C GLY A 151 -14.68 -5.51 -13.25
N SER A 152 -14.34 -4.49 -14.03
CA SER A 152 -14.83 -4.27 -15.39
C SER A 152 -13.68 -3.79 -16.28
N GLU A 153 -13.85 -3.82 -17.60
CA GLU A 153 -12.86 -3.30 -18.55
C GLU A 153 -12.54 -1.80 -18.35
N ARG A 154 -13.39 -1.09 -17.60
CA ARG A 154 -13.23 0.32 -17.26
C ARG A 154 -12.63 0.55 -15.87
N CYS A 155 -12.17 -0.51 -15.20
CA CYS A 155 -11.56 -0.45 -13.88
C CYS A 155 -10.08 -0.86 -13.97
N LEU A 156 -9.18 -0.01 -13.49
CA LEU A 156 -7.77 -0.34 -13.31
C LEU A 156 -7.48 -0.53 -11.82
N TRP A 157 -7.08 -1.74 -11.41
CA TRP A 157 -6.67 -2.00 -10.04
C TRP A 157 -5.24 -1.52 -9.78
N THR A 158 -5.06 -0.87 -8.64
CA THR A 158 -3.79 -0.26 -8.23
C THR A 158 -3.51 -0.48 -6.75
N ASP A 159 -2.23 -0.48 -6.39
CA ASP A 159 -1.76 -0.23 -5.02
C ASP A 159 -1.11 1.15 -5.01
N LEU A 160 -1.65 2.08 -4.21
CA LEU A 160 -1.26 3.50 -4.26
C LEU A 160 -0.33 3.93 -3.12
N HIS A 161 0.15 2.98 -2.32
CA HIS A 161 1.10 3.26 -1.26
C HIS A 161 2.00 2.03 -1.08
N CYS A 162 3.18 2.07 -1.66
CA CYS A 162 4.24 1.09 -1.41
C CYS A 162 5.62 1.73 -1.55
N HIS A 163 6.61 1.10 -0.95
CA HIS A 163 7.99 1.53 -0.93
C HIS A 163 8.82 0.65 -1.88
N SER A 164 9.94 1.19 -2.33
CA SER A 164 10.89 0.56 -3.23
C SER A 164 12.29 0.57 -2.63
N ALA A 165 13.27 0.09 -3.38
CA ALA A 165 14.68 0.13 -3.01
C ALA A 165 15.25 1.55 -2.82
N TYR A 166 14.46 2.60 -3.12
CA TYR A 166 14.82 3.99 -2.85
C TYR A 166 14.49 4.44 -1.42
N THR A 167 13.57 3.76 -0.74
CA THR A 167 13.53 3.69 0.73
C THR A 167 14.66 2.75 1.15
N ASP A 168 15.70 3.28 1.79
CA ASP A 168 16.84 2.52 2.33
C ASP A 168 17.47 3.29 3.48
N ASN A 169 16.99 3.04 4.69
CA ASN A 169 17.49 3.67 5.92
C ASN A 169 17.78 2.65 7.02
N GLN A 170 18.00 3.15 8.24
CA GLN A 170 18.33 2.35 9.42
C GLN A 170 17.27 1.31 9.80
N VAL A 171 16.07 1.45 9.24
CA VAL A 171 14.88 0.80 9.75
C VAL A 171 13.97 0.26 8.65
N GLU A 172 14.02 0.82 7.45
CA GLU A 172 13.15 0.49 6.34
C GLU A 172 13.97 0.30 5.05
N PHE A 173 13.64 -0.74 4.28
CA PHE A 173 14.05 -0.83 2.90
C PHE A 173 12.97 -1.47 2.05
N GLY A 174 12.88 -1.12 0.77
CA GLY A 174 11.95 -1.76 -0.18
C GLY A 174 12.60 -2.60 -1.29
N PRO A 175 11.79 -3.29 -2.10
CA PRO A 175 12.23 -4.12 -3.21
C PRO A 175 12.58 -3.26 -4.44
N PRO A 176 13.42 -3.79 -5.36
CA PRO A 176 13.71 -3.11 -6.62
C PRO A 176 12.45 -2.99 -7.49
N LEU A 177 12.33 -1.90 -8.26
CA LEU A 177 11.14 -1.61 -9.08
C LEU A 177 10.73 -2.74 -10.06
N PRO A 178 11.66 -3.47 -10.73
CA PRO A 178 11.29 -4.62 -11.54
C PRO A 178 10.57 -5.74 -10.77
N ALA A 179 10.93 -5.93 -9.49
CA ALA A 179 10.24 -6.90 -8.64
C ALA A 179 8.82 -6.46 -8.30
N LEU A 180 8.61 -5.17 -7.98
CA LEU A 180 7.27 -4.62 -7.77
C LEU A 180 6.37 -4.84 -9.00
N LEU A 181 6.87 -4.57 -10.21
CA LEU A 181 6.13 -4.79 -11.44
C LEU A 181 5.77 -6.26 -11.68
N ALA A 182 6.70 -7.18 -11.44
CA ALA A 182 6.47 -8.61 -11.59
C ALA A 182 5.39 -9.10 -10.60
N MET A 183 5.46 -8.66 -9.35
CA MET A 183 4.50 -9.02 -8.31
C MET A 183 3.12 -8.39 -8.58
N ALA A 184 3.09 -7.12 -9.01
CA ALA A 184 1.86 -6.43 -9.41
C ALA A 184 1.15 -7.18 -10.55
N LYS A 185 1.90 -7.65 -11.55
CA LYS A 185 1.37 -8.46 -12.66
C LYS A 185 0.71 -9.73 -12.18
N ALA A 186 1.40 -10.46 -11.31
CA ALA A 186 0.90 -11.73 -10.77
C ALA A 186 -0.40 -11.53 -9.96
N ILE A 187 -0.47 -10.48 -9.15
CA ILE A 187 -1.66 -10.16 -8.34
C ILE A 187 -2.84 -9.73 -9.21
N GLY A 188 -2.59 -9.17 -10.40
CA GLY A 188 -3.60 -8.63 -11.32
C GLY A 188 -3.79 -7.12 -11.23
N LEU A 189 -2.77 -6.39 -10.74
CA LEU A 189 -2.75 -4.93 -10.74
C LEU A 189 -2.31 -4.41 -12.11
N GLY A 190 -2.86 -3.28 -12.52
CA GLY A 190 -2.48 -2.59 -13.76
C GLY A 190 -1.55 -1.39 -13.56
N ALA A 191 -1.47 -0.87 -12.33
CA ALA A 191 -0.46 0.11 -11.95
C ALA A 191 -0.16 0.06 -10.44
N VAL A 192 0.94 0.66 -10.03
CA VAL A 192 1.35 0.84 -8.63
C VAL A 192 1.83 2.28 -8.44
N ALA A 193 1.71 2.84 -7.25
CA ALA A 193 2.42 4.06 -6.88
C ALA A 193 3.57 3.72 -5.93
N VAL A 194 4.77 4.16 -6.27
CA VAL A 194 5.91 4.12 -5.36
C VAL A 194 5.97 5.47 -4.65
N THR A 195 5.95 5.42 -3.32
CA THR A 195 5.88 6.59 -2.44
C THR A 195 6.93 6.46 -1.35
N ASP A 196 8.18 6.30 -1.78
CA ASP A 196 9.34 6.28 -0.88
C ASP A 196 9.38 7.56 -0.02
N HIS A 197 9.95 7.47 1.19
CA HIS A 197 9.97 8.63 2.07
C HIS A 197 10.87 9.73 1.51
N SER A 198 10.45 10.98 1.61
CA SER A 198 11.24 12.11 1.10
C SER A 198 12.64 12.16 1.70
N PHE A 199 12.80 11.84 2.99
CA PHE A 199 14.11 11.84 3.64
C PHE A 199 15.04 10.71 3.17
N ASP A 200 14.52 9.61 2.61
CA ASP A 200 15.36 8.58 1.99
C ASP A 200 15.79 9.00 0.58
N LEU A 201 14.96 9.82 -0.08
CA LEU A 201 15.15 10.28 -1.45
C LEU A 201 16.12 11.47 -1.58
N ASP A 202 16.33 12.21 -0.49
CA ASP A 202 17.38 13.25 -0.40
C ASP A 202 18.68 12.76 0.25
N ASP A 203 18.86 11.45 0.43
CA ASP A 203 20.11 10.86 0.91
C ASP A 203 21.13 10.58 -0.20
N GLN A 204 22.41 10.53 0.18
CA GLN A 204 23.47 9.95 -0.64
C GLN A 204 23.23 8.45 -0.88
N ALA A 205 23.53 7.98 -2.10
CA ALA A 205 23.28 6.60 -2.52
C ALA A 205 24.04 5.54 -1.68
N ASP A 206 25.19 5.90 -1.11
CA ASP A 206 26.03 5.03 -0.29
C ASP A 206 25.99 5.37 1.21
N ASN A 207 25.25 6.40 1.60
CA ASN A 207 25.16 6.85 2.99
C ASN A 207 23.82 7.53 3.30
N TYR A 208 22.88 6.76 3.83
CA TYR A 208 21.54 7.22 4.28
C TYR A 208 21.56 8.16 5.52
N LEU A 209 22.73 8.62 5.96
CA LEU A 209 22.86 9.62 7.03
C LEU A 209 23.42 10.95 6.51
N ALA A 210 23.67 11.03 5.21
CA ALA A 210 24.21 12.21 4.57
C ALA A 210 23.25 12.70 3.49
N VAL A 211 22.77 13.93 3.67
CA VAL A 211 21.91 14.59 2.70
C VAL A 211 22.69 14.85 1.40
N ASP A 212 22.09 14.44 0.28
CA ASP A 212 22.47 14.77 -1.08
C ASP A 212 21.69 15.99 -1.58
N ALA A 213 22.35 17.16 -1.52
CA ALA A 213 21.79 18.41 -2.03
C ALA A 213 21.46 18.37 -3.54
N GLU A 214 22.06 17.44 -4.28
CA GLU A 214 21.79 17.25 -5.70
C GLU A 214 20.61 16.31 -5.97
N LEU A 215 20.01 15.67 -4.95
CA LEU A 215 18.85 14.78 -5.09
C LEU A 215 19.10 13.64 -6.11
N GLY A 216 20.27 13.00 -6.04
CA GLY A 216 20.68 11.92 -6.93
C GLY A 216 19.72 10.74 -6.92
N LYS A 217 19.28 10.29 -5.74
CA LYS A 217 18.29 9.20 -5.58
C LYS A 217 16.94 9.57 -6.19
N TRP A 218 16.39 10.75 -5.91
CA TRP A 218 15.15 11.23 -6.52
C TRP A 218 15.20 11.22 -8.06
N ARG A 219 16.27 11.75 -8.66
CA ARG A 219 16.42 11.74 -10.13
C ARG A 219 16.52 10.32 -10.68
N ALA A 220 17.31 9.46 -10.03
CA ALA A 220 17.46 8.06 -10.42
C ALA A 220 16.13 7.30 -10.37
N LEU A 221 15.31 7.52 -9.33
CA LEU A 221 13.96 6.96 -9.22
C LEU A 221 13.10 7.38 -10.43
N HIS A 222 13.06 8.67 -10.75
CA HIS A 222 12.28 9.16 -11.89
C HIS A 222 12.76 8.60 -13.23
N GLU A 223 14.07 8.53 -13.46
CA GLU A 223 14.66 7.97 -14.68
C GLU A 223 14.34 6.47 -14.83
N GLU A 224 14.47 5.70 -13.76
CA GLU A 224 14.17 4.26 -13.76
C GLU A 224 12.67 4.02 -13.97
N VAL A 225 11.80 4.77 -13.29
CA VAL A 225 10.34 4.71 -13.49
C VAL A 225 9.98 5.03 -14.93
N GLN A 226 10.59 6.06 -15.53
CA GLN A 226 10.34 6.41 -16.93
C GLN A 226 10.74 5.26 -17.88
N ALA A 227 11.92 4.68 -17.69
CA ALA A 227 12.40 3.56 -18.49
C ALA A 227 11.49 2.33 -18.36
N LEU A 228 11.09 1.98 -17.13
CA LEU A 228 10.21 0.85 -16.86
C LEU A 228 8.81 1.07 -17.42
N ASN A 229 8.25 2.28 -17.29
CA ASN A 229 6.95 2.63 -17.85
C ASN A 229 6.94 2.57 -19.38
N ALA A 230 8.06 2.84 -20.05
CA ALA A 230 8.19 2.67 -21.49
C ALA A 230 8.26 1.19 -21.90
N ALA A 231 8.90 0.36 -21.09
CA ALA A 231 9.14 -1.06 -21.40
C ALA A 231 8.02 -2.02 -20.95
N ASN A 232 7.12 -1.60 -20.06
CA ASN A 232 6.12 -2.49 -19.43
C ASN A 232 4.69 -1.99 -19.63
N GLU A 233 3.73 -2.93 -19.66
CA GLU A 233 2.30 -2.61 -19.70
C GLU A 233 1.81 -2.03 -18.36
N ILE A 234 2.22 -2.66 -17.25
CA ILE A 234 1.96 -2.17 -15.90
C ILE A 234 2.77 -0.92 -15.67
N LYS A 235 2.12 0.08 -15.08
CA LYS A 235 2.72 1.39 -14.86
C LYS A 235 3.09 1.63 -13.40
N ILE A 236 4.14 2.41 -13.19
CA ILE A 236 4.52 2.98 -11.91
C ILE A 236 4.16 4.47 -11.93
N ILE A 237 3.34 4.89 -10.98
CA ILE A 237 3.13 6.29 -10.65
C ILE A 237 4.26 6.68 -9.69
N CYS A 238 5.19 7.50 -10.17
CA CYS A 238 6.26 8.02 -9.33
C CYS A 238 5.67 8.99 -8.30
N GLY A 239 6.07 8.88 -7.04
CA GLY A 239 5.60 9.73 -5.96
C GLY A 239 6.56 9.71 -4.78
N GLU A 240 6.14 10.34 -3.70
CA GLU A 240 6.85 10.35 -2.42
C GLU A 240 5.87 10.42 -1.25
N GLU A 241 6.26 9.86 -0.11
CA GLU A 241 5.59 10.07 1.17
C GLU A 241 6.36 11.12 1.98
N VAL A 242 5.78 12.32 2.06
CA VAL A 242 6.43 13.47 2.69
C VAL A 242 6.01 13.58 4.15
N SER A 243 6.98 13.65 5.06
CA SER A 243 6.74 14.04 6.45
C SER A 243 6.58 15.54 6.59
N ILE A 244 5.34 15.97 6.82
CA ILE A 244 4.94 17.37 6.80
C ILE A 244 4.24 17.82 8.07
N GLY A 245 4.22 19.13 8.28
CA GLY A 245 3.54 19.78 9.38
C GLY A 245 2.05 19.91 9.14
N ASN A 246 1.26 19.29 10.01
CA ASN A 246 -0.15 19.62 10.14
C ASN A 246 -0.34 21.04 10.73
N ARG A 247 -1.59 21.52 10.83
CA ARG A 247 -1.90 22.85 11.41
C ARG A 247 -1.46 23.06 12.86
N ARG A 248 -1.11 21.98 13.57
CA ARG A 248 -0.57 22.02 14.94
C ARG A 248 0.97 21.97 14.97
N GLY A 249 1.63 22.03 13.82
CA GLY A 249 3.09 21.94 13.70
C GLY A 249 3.65 20.58 14.10
N LYS A 250 2.87 19.50 13.90
CA LYS A 250 3.28 18.12 14.18
C LYS A 250 3.40 17.33 12.89
N ASN A 251 4.33 16.38 12.86
CA ASN A 251 4.59 15.54 11.70
C ASN A 251 3.38 14.64 11.43
N VAL A 252 2.92 14.67 10.18
CA VAL A 252 1.95 13.79 9.56
C VAL A 252 2.48 13.44 8.17
N HIS A 253 1.99 12.35 7.57
CA HIS A 253 2.46 11.92 6.26
C HIS A 253 1.48 12.26 5.14
N LEU A 254 2.03 12.74 4.02
CA LEU A 254 1.28 13.11 2.81
C LEU A 254 1.85 12.34 1.62
N LEU A 255 0.99 11.59 0.93
CA LEU A 255 1.31 10.98 -0.35
C LEU A 255 1.19 12.03 -1.44
N ILE A 256 2.27 12.24 -2.20
CA ILE A 256 2.27 13.05 -3.42
C ILE A 256 2.54 12.11 -4.59
N LEU A 257 1.66 12.15 -5.58
CA LEU A 257 1.68 11.27 -6.74
C LEU A 257 1.86 12.09 -8.01
N ASN A 258 2.82 11.71 -8.84
CA ASN A 258 3.11 12.30 -10.15
C ASN A 258 3.47 13.80 -10.10
N ASP A 259 4.29 14.20 -9.12
CA ASP A 259 4.98 15.49 -9.14
C ASP A 259 6.45 15.26 -9.48
N SER A 260 7.04 16.20 -10.23
CA SER A 260 8.49 16.22 -10.53
C SER A 260 9.27 17.04 -9.50
N THR A 261 8.55 17.86 -8.74
CA THR A 261 9.10 18.66 -7.64
C THR A 261 9.30 17.75 -6.44
N PHE A 262 10.51 17.74 -5.90
CA PHE A 262 10.82 17.10 -4.63
C PHE A 262 10.40 17.98 -3.45
N TYR A 263 9.80 17.40 -2.42
CA TYR A 263 9.39 18.09 -1.20
C TYR A 263 10.17 17.57 0.02
N HIS A 264 10.88 18.47 0.73
CA HIS A 264 11.63 18.06 1.91
C HIS A 264 10.70 17.67 3.08
N GLY A 265 11.03 16.59 3.77
CA GLY A 265 10.29 16.12 4.93
C GLY A 265 11.05 15.13 5.79
N SER A 266 12.04 15.58 6.57
CA SER A 266 12.83 14.76 7.51
C SER A 266 12.42 14.95 8.98
N GLY A 267 11.29 15.62 9.22
CA GLY A 267 10.86 16.01 10.57
C GLY A 267 10.66 14.84 11.55
N ASP A 268 10.50 13.61 11.05
CA ASP A 268 10.35 12.39 11.83
C ASP A 268 11.24 11.22 11.33
N SER A 269 12.29 11.50 10.54
CA SER A 269 13.21 10.47 10.00
C SER A 269 14.04 9.81 11.09
N GLY A 270 14.37 10.57 12.15
CA GLY A 270 15.25 10.12 13.23
C GLY A 270 16.74 10.30 12.94
N GLU A 271 17.14 10.67 11.72
CA GLU A 271 18.55 10.95 11.39
C GLU A 271 19.07 12.22 12.08
N ASN A 272 18.22 13.25 12.15
CA ASN A 272 18.61 14.60 12.57
C ASN A 272 18.31 14.89 14.04
N TRP A 273 18.29 13.87 14.90
CA TRP A 273 17.94 14.04 16.32
C TRP A 273 18.83 15.11 17.00
N PRO A 274 18.25 16.07 17.75
CA PRO A 274 16.85 16.15 18.22
C PRO A 274 15.91 17.01 17.36
N GLN A 275 16.24 17.33 16.11
CA GLN A 275 15.37 18.11 15.21
C GLN A 275 14.19 17.26 14.71
N ILE A 276 13.09 17.35 15.46
CA ILE A 276 11.86 16.56 15.24
C ILE A 276 10.67 17.40 14.74
N ARG A 277 10.95 18.58 14.21
CA ARG A 277 9.93 19.51 13.72
C ARG A 277 9.78 19.37 12.21
N PRO A 278 8.56 19.51 11.68
CA PRO A 278 8.34 19.50 10.25
C PRO A 278 9.08 20.64 9.58
N GLN A 279 9.72 20.37 8.44
CA GLN A 279 10.39 21.39 7.62
C GLN A 279 9.38 22.24 6.85
N GLU A 280 8.28 21.62 6.42
CA GLU A 280 7.23 22.27 5.64
C GLU A 280 5.85 22.02 6.23
N ALA A 281 4.92 22.96 6.02
CA ALA A 281 3.52 22.78 6.37
C ALA A 281 2.69 22.25 5.18
N VAL A 282 1.65 21.46 5.46
CA VAL A 282 0.73 20.91 4.44
C VAL A 282 0.22 21.97 3.47
N ALA A 283 -0.15 23.15 3.96
CA ALA A 283 -0.66 24.23 3.12
C ALA A 283 0.40 24.85 2.20
N GLN A 284 1.69 24.78 2.56
CA GLN A 284 2.78 25.29 1.73
C GLN A 284 3.07 24.34 0.57
N VAL A 285 3.18 23.03 0.87
CA VAL A 285 3.36 21.97 -0.12
C VAL A 285 2.21 21.99 -1.13
N LEU A 286 0.95 21.93 -0.67
CA LEU A 286 -0.21 21.88 -1.56
C LEU A 286 -0.41 23.12 -2.46
N ARG A 287 0.17 24.28 -2.11
CA ARG A 287 0.16 25.46 -2.99
C ARG A 287 1.15 25.38 -4.13
N ARG A 288 2.18 24.55 -4.00
CA ARG A 288 3.24 24.35 -5.01
C ARG A 288 3.01 23.09 -5.85
N LEU A 289 2.11 22.22 -5.40
CA LEU A 289 1.73 20.99 -6.08
C LEU A 289 1.41 21.23 -7.56
N SER A 290 2.04 20.44 -8.43
CA SER A 290 1.78 20.46 -9.87
C SER A 290 0.29 20.17 -10.16
N PRO A 291 -0.35 20.83 -11.14
CA PRO A 291 -1.71 20.51 -11.56
C PRO A 291 -1.88 19.06 -12.06
N GLN A 292 -0.79 18.40 -12.44
CA GLN A 292 -0.76 17.00 -12.89
C GLN A 292 -0.47 16.02 -11.76
N ALA A 293 -0.28 16.51 -10.52
CA ALA A 293 -0.02 15.70 -9.34
C ALA A 293 -1.26 15.56 -8.47
N ALA A 294 -1.36 14.45 -7.74
CA ALA A 294 -2.39 14.25 -6.72
C ALA A 294 -1.76 14.19 -5.33
N ALA A 295 -2.55 14.55 -4.31
CA ALA A 295 -2.07 14.63 -2.94
C ALA A 295 -3.12 14.06 -1.98
N PHE A 296 -2.71 13.10 -1.16
CA PHE A 296 -3.58 12.37 -0.24
C PHE A 296 -2.98 12.33 1.16
N ALA A 297 -3.81 12.54 2.17
CA ALA A 297 -3.40 12.33 3.55
C ALA A 297 -3.10 10.83 3.74
N ALA A 298 -1.85 10.48 4.04
CA ALA A 298 -1.43 9.10 4.24
C ALA A 298 -1.93 8.61 5.61
N HIS A 299 -2.52 7.41 5.61
CA HIS A 299 -3.05 6.70 6.79
C HIS A 299 -3.54 7.63 7.93
N PRO A 300 -4.43 8.59 7.64
CA PRO A 300 -4.51 9.83 8.41
C PRO A 300 -5.13 9.64 9.79
N GLU A 301 -5.82 8.52 9.97
CA GLU A 301 -6.45 8.15 11.22
C GLU A 301 -5.61 7.22 12.10
N ALA A 302 -4.46 6.74 11.61
CA ALA A 302 -3.51 5.97 12.40
C ALA A 302 -3.00 6.82 13.58
N GLN A 303 -3.04 6.25 14.78
CA GLN A 303 -2.60 6.91 16.00
C GLN A 303 -1.16 6.49 16.29
N PRO A 304 -0.16 7.39 16.18
CA PRO A 304 1.21 7.04 16.53
C PRO A 304 1.31 6.68 18.02
N PRO A 305 2.04 5.62 18.39
CA PRO A 305 2.37 5.28 19.77
C PRO A 305 2.92 6.49 20.54
N TRP A 306 2.60 6.58 21.84
CA TRP A 306 3.00 7.71 22.69
C TRP A 306 4.50 8.06 22.61
N PRO A 307 5.44 7.09 22.62
CA PRO A 307 6.86 7.41 22.49
C PRO A 307 7.19 8.13 21.18
N GLN A 308 6.61 7.73 20.05
CA GLN A 308 6.86 8.39 18.75
C GLN A 308 6.33 9.83 18.73
N ARG A 309 5.23 10.09 19.43
CA ARG A 309 4.68 11.45 19.55
C ARG A 309 5.63 12.40 20.29
N LEU A 310 6.44 11.86 21.21
CA LEU A 310 7.44 12.61 21.96
C LEU A 310 8.79 12.68 21.24
N VAL A 311 9.26 11.56 20.69
CA VAL A 311 10.62 11.39 20.15
C VAL A 311 10.71 11.68 18.65
N LEU A 312 9.60 11.64 17.92
CA LEU A 312 9.59 11.91 16.47
C LEU A 312 8.59 13.01 16.09
N GLY A 313 7.95 13.63 17.08
CA GLY A 313 6.97 14.69 16.83
C GLY A 313 5.73 14.25 16.03
N ARG A 314 5.51 12.94 15.84
CA ARG A 314 4.41 12.37 15.05
C ARG A 314 3.05 12.68 15.66
N ALA A 315 2.06 12.89 14.82
CA ALA A 315 0.67 13.09 15.22
C ALA A 315 -0.31 12.52 14.19
N LYS A 316 -1.58 12.55 14.56
CA LYS A 316 -2.71 12.32 13.65
C LYS A 316 -3.00 13.59 12.85
N TRP A 317 -3.56 13.43 11.66
CA TRP A 317 -4.22 14.54 10.95
C TRP A 317 -5.33 15.15 11.82
N SER A 318 -5.51 16.46 11.72
CA SER A 318 -6.59 17.20 12.39
C SER A 318 -7.75 17.48 11.43
N ARG A 319 -8.93 17.72 11.97
CA ARG A 319 -10.13 18.02 11.16
C ARG A 319 -9.94 19.27 10.30
N GLU A 320 -9.16 20.22 10.82
CA GLU A 320 -8.83 21.46 10.15
C GLU A 320 -7.93 21.20 8.93
N ASP A 321 -7.04 20.21 8.97
CA ASP A 321 -6.12 19.92 7.87
C ASP A 321 -6.86 19.50 6.60
N TYR A 322 -7.97 18.76 6.72
CA TYR A 322 -8.84 18.35 5.62
C TYR A 322 -9.52 19.51 4.89
N THR A 323 -9.40 20.72 5.44
CA THR A 323 -9.91 21.94 4.82
C THR A 323 -8.91 22.66 3.93
N THR A 324 -7.68 22.14 3.84
CA THR A 324 -6.59 22.76 3.10
C THR A 324 -6.81 22.61 1.59
N PRO A 325 -6.88 23.72 0.83
CA PRO A 325 -7.01 23.66 -0.62
C PRO A 325 -5.86 22.87 -1.26
N GLY A 326 -6.18 22.08 -2.30
CA GLY A 326 -5.21 21.22 -2.99
C GLY A 326 -5.12 19.79 -2.44
N LEU A 327 -5.71 19.50 -1.27
CA LEU A 327 -5.81 18.13 -0.78
C LEU A 327 -6.91 17.39 -1.56
N HIS A 328 -6.55 16.30 -2.24
CA HIS A 328 -7.46 15.56 -3.11
C HIS A 328 -8.23 14.47 -2.36
N GLY A 329 -7.65 13.92 -1.30
CA GLY A 329 -8.32 12.84 -0.57
C GLY A 329 -7.56 12.30 0.63
N LEU A 330 -8.02 11.13 1.09
CA LEU A 330 -7.55 10.43 2.28
C LEU A 330 -7.25 8.95 1.96
N GLN A 331 -6.11 8.43 2.40
CA GLN A 331 -5.85 6.98 2.41
C GLN A 331 -6.52 6.36 3.64
N ILE A 332 -7.83 6.11 3.55
CA ILE A 332 -8.60 5.57 4.69
C ILE A 332 -8.37 4.07 4.91
N TRP A 333 -7.69 3.38 4.00
CA TRP A 333 -7.45 1.95 4.13
C TRP A 333 -5.99 1.65 3.79
N ASN A 334 -5.17 1.52 4.84
CA ASN A 334 -3.76 1.14 4.74
C ASN A 334 -3.57 -0.28 5.29
N GLY A 335 -3.41 -1.26 4.39
CA GLY A 335 -3.33 -2.68 4.73
C GLY A 335 -4.63 -3.29 5.27
N GLU A 336 -4.67 -4.61 5.39
CA GLU A 336 -5.78 -5.38 5.95
C GLU A 336 -5.81 -5.29 7.48
N GLY A 337 -6.13 -4.12 8.02
CA GLY A 337 -6.26 -3.87 9.46
C GLY A 337 -7.51 -3.06 9.80
N ALA A 338 -8.09 -3.30 10.97
CA ALA A 338 -9.36 -2.70 11.35
C ALA A 338 -9.30 -1.18 11.59
N SER A 339 -8.17 -0.62 12.04
CA SER A 339 -8.11 0.79 12.49
C SER A 339 -8.28 1.79 11.34
N GLY A 340 -7.56 1.62 10.23
CA GLY A 340 -7.65 2.51 9.07
C GLY A 340 -9.09 2.64 8.57
N TRP A 341 -9.72 1.50 8.25
CA TRP A 341 -11.11 1.47 7.78
C TRP A 341 -12.11 1.98 8.83
N LYS A 342 -12.00 1.51 10.08
CA LYS A 342 -12.97 1.80 11.15
C LYS A 342 -12.97 3.27 11.55
N ASP A 343 -11.81 3.91 11.57
CA ASP A 343 -11.67 5.31 11.99
C ASP A 343 -11.69 6.27 10.78
N GLY A 344 -11.15 5.82 9.64
CA GLY A 344 -11.11 6.55 8.36
C GLY A 344 -12.48 6.82 7.76
N LEU A 345 -13.35 5.80 7.69
CA LEU A 345 -14.67 5.95 7.08
C LEU A 345 -15.55 7.02 7.80
N PRO A 346 -15.72 7.00 9.14
CA PRO A 346 -16.44 8.05 9.84
C PRO A 346 -15.84 9.45 9.61
N THR A 347 -14.51 9.58 9.60
CA THR A 347 -13.84 10.86 9.35
C THR A 347 -14.11 11.36 7.93
N TRP A 348 -14.02 10.49 6.92
CA TRP A 348 -14.36 10.84 5.54
C TRP A 348 -15.83 11.26 5.39
N VAL A 349 -16.76 10.51 5.97
CA VAL A 349 -18.19 10.85 5.97
C VAL A 349 -18.45 12.22 6.58
N GLN A 350 -17.76 12.57 7.69
CA GLN A 350 -17.85 13.92 8.26
C GLN A 350 -17.42 15.01 7.27
N GLN A 351 -16.37 14.75 6.46
CA GLN A 351 -15.94 15.70 5.43
C GLN A 351 -16.95 15.81 4.28
N LEU A 352 -17.50 14.68 3.81
CA LEU A 352 -18.52 14.69 2.77
C LEU A 352 -19.79 15.43 3.21
N LEU A 353 -20.28 15.18 4.43
CA LEU A 353 -21.44 15.86 4.99
C LEU A 353 -21.19 17.35 5.25
N ALA A 354 -19.94 17.77 5.41
CA ALA A 354 -19.53 19.17 5.43
C ALA A 354 -19.48 19.80 4.01
N GLY A 355 -19.84 19.06 2.97
CA GLY A 355 -19.85 19.49 1.57
C GLY A 355 -18.49 19.41 0.88
N ARG A 356 -17.48 18.79 1.51
CA ARG A 356 -16.17 18.59 0.87
C ARG A 356 -16.23 17.45 -0.11
N ARG A 357 -15.34 17.50 -1.10
CA ARG A 357 -15.23 16.50 -2.16
C ARG A 357 -13.87 15.81 -2.11
N LEU A 358 -13.56 15.25 -0.94
CA LEU A 358 -12.33 14.48 -0.73
C LEU A 358 -12.56 13.06 -1.21
N ALA A 359 -11.65 12.55 -2.03
CA ALA A 359 -11.66 11.15 -2.45
C ALA A 359 -11.12 10.23 -1.33
N ILE A 360 -11.49 8.96 -1.38
CA ILE A 360 -10.84 7.88 -0.64
C ILE A 360 -9.97 7.06 -1.57
N ILE A 361 -8.81 6.67 -1.05
CA ILE A 361 -7.91 5.68 -1.64
C ILE A 361 -7.52 4.63 -0.59
N GLY A 362 -7.00 3.51 -1.07
CA GLY A 362 -6.30 2.52 -0.27
C GLY A 362 -4.97 2.11 -0.89
N GLY A 363 -4.12 1.55 -0.05
CA GLY A 363 -2.81 1.01 -0.38
C GLY A 363 -2.32 0.15 0.78
N ASN A 364 -1.10 -0.38 0.70
CA ASN A 364 -0.64 -1.34 1.71
C ASN A 364 0.54 -0.87 2.54
N ASP A 365 1.22 0.22 2.13
CA ASP A 365 2.41 0.73 2.83
C ASP A 365 3.42 -0.41 3.02
N SER A 366 3.67 -1.07 1.90
CA SER A 366 4.43 -2.32 1.82
C SER A 366 5.86 -2.02 1.44
N HIS A 367 6.80 -2.68 2.12
CA HIS A 367 8.25 -2.56 1.90
C HIS A 367 8.81 -3.80 1.21
N GLY A 368 8.03 -4.37 0.28
CA GLY A 368 8.33 -5.66 -0.37
C GLY A 368 7.71 -6.86 0.33
N ASP A 369 6.69 -6.62 1.15
CA ASP A 369 5.90 -7.64 1.84
C ASP A 369 4.90 -8.30 0.88
N PHE A 370 5.40 -9.09 -0.08
CA PHE A 370 4.57 -9.63 -1.17
C PHE A 370 3.64 -10.78 -0.76
N ASN A 371 4.14 -11.76 0.00
CA ASN A 371 3.33 -12.84 0.59
C ASN A 371 3.11 -12.63 2.09
N ARG A 372 4.11 -12.07 2.77
CA ARG A 372 4.18 -12.00 4.22
C ARG A 372 4.98 -10.79 4.65
N VAL A 373 4.44 -10.10 5.65
CA VAL A 373 5.08 -8.96 6.29
C VAL A 373 6.13 -9.43 7.28
N ARG A 374 7.32 -8.81 7.28
CA ARG A 374 8.39 -9.08 8.25
C ARG A 374 8.88 -7.79 8.87
N HIS A 375 8.31 -7.44 10.02
CA HIS A 375 8.59 -6.18 10.68
C HIS A 375 9.30 -6.32 12.01
N VAL A 376 9.98 -5.29 12.49
CA VAL A 376 10.50 -5.26 13.85
C VAL A 376 9.35 -5.20 14.85
N ARG A 377 9.17 -6.25 15.65
CA ARG A 377 8.21 -6.23 16.77
C ARG A 377 8.74 -5.44 17.96
N VAL A 378 10.00 -5.69 18.29
CA VAL A 378 10.74 -5.05 19.38
C VAL A 378 12.14 -4.76 18.83
N PRO A 379 12.54 -3.47 18.75
CA PRO A 379 13.83 -3.07 18.22
C PRO A 379 14.97 -3.91 18.79
N PHE A 380 15.81 -4.48 17.92
CA PHE A 380 16.96 -5.33 18.30
C PHE A 380 16.64 -6.70 18.93
N TRP A 381 15.37 -7.04 19.21
CA TRP A 381 15.01 -8.27 19.94
C TRP A 381 14.21 -9.28 19.12
N SER A 382 13.24 -8.87 18.31
CA SER A 382 12.33 -9.82 17.63
C SER A 382 11.66 -9.26 16.39
N VAL A 383 11.39 -10.14 15.43
CA VAL A 383 10.60 -9.90 14.22
C VAL A 383 9.13 -10.28 14.49
N LEU A 384 8.20 -9.50 13.95
CA LEU A 384 6.78 -9.78 13.79
C LEU A 384 6.55 -10.27 12.37
N GLU A 385 5.83 -11.38 12.23
CA GLU A 385 5.28 -11.79 10.95
C GLU A 385 3.78 -11.50 10.93
N SER A 386 3.28 -10.90 9.84
CA SER A 386 1.85 -10.62 9.68
C SER A 386 1.42 -10.69 8.21
N THR A 387 0.13 -10.52 7.97
CA THR A 387 -0.46 -10.40 6.62
C THR A 387 -1.17 -9.06 6.42
N HIS A 388 -0.96 -8.08 7.31
CA HIS A 388 -1.73 -6.84 7.31
C HIS A 388 -1.30 -5.90 6.18
N HIS A 389 0.00 -5.63 6.03
CA HIS A 389 0.55 -4.72 5.01
C HIS A 389 1.03 -5.44 3.74
N VAL A 390 0.36 -6.53 3.38
CA VAL A 390 0.74 -7.32 2.21
C VAL A 390 0.46 -6.53 0.93
N PHE A 391 1.47 -6.40 0.08
CA PHE A 391 1.38 -5.67 -1.18
C PHE A 391 0.20 -6.13 -2.04
N GLY A 392 -0.60 -5.19 -2.53
CA GLY A 392 -1.79 -5.43 -3.35
C GLY A 392 -2.98 -6.06 -2.63
N ALA A 393 -2.98 -6.21 -1.30
CA ALA A 393 -4.06 -6.82 -0.53
C ALA A 393 -5.28 -5.88 -0.40
N VAL A 394 -5.04 -4.61 -0.06
CA VAL A 394 -5.97 -3.49 -0.24
C VAL A 394 -5.64 -2.78 -1.55
N ARG A 395 -6.66 -2.44 -2.34
CA ARG A 395 -6.50 -1.91 -3.69
C ARG A 395 -7.38 -0.68 -3.91
N THR A 396 -6.90 0.23 -4.75
CA THR A 396 -7.71 1.30 -5.32
C THR A 396 -8.06 0.95 -6.76
N GLY A 397 -9.35 0.93 -7.10
CA GLY A 397 -9.83 0.72 -8.46
C GLY A 397 -10.15 2.06 -9.12
N LEU A 398 -9.47 2.40 -10.23
CA LEU A 398 -9.68 3.64 -10.98
C LEU A 398 -10.70 3.43 -12.09
N TYR A 399 -11.69 4.32 -12.19
CA TYR A 399 -12.67 4.28 -13.28
C TYR A 399 -12.26 5.16 -14.45
N GLY A 400 -12.28 4.60 -15.65
CA GLY A 400 -11.96 5.32 -16.87
C GLY A 400 -11.88 4.41 -18.10
N PRO A 401 -11.94 4.99 -19.31
CA PRO A 401 -11.73 4.22 -20.53
C PRO A 401 -10.24 3.91 -20.73
N PRO A 402 -9.87 2.68 -21.10
CA PRO A 402 -8.52 2.38 -21.60
C PRO A 402 -8.24 3.10 -22.94
N PRO A 403 -6.97 3.24 -23.36
CA PRO A 403 -5.76 2.87 -22.64
C PRO A 403 -5.47 3.83 -21.47
N TRP A 404 -4.75 3.33 -20.47
CA TRP A 404 -4.36 4.08 -19.29
C TRP A 404 -2.99 4.75 -19.47
N SER A 405 -2.93 6.05 -19.21
CA SER A 405 -1.68 6.81 -19.05
C SER A 405 -1.57 7.31 -17.60
N ILE A 406 -0.37 7.70 -17.17
CA ILE A 406 -0.14 8.30 -15.85
C ILE A 406 -1.08 9.48 -15.62
N ASP A 407 -1.15 10.42 -16.57
CA ASP A 407 -2.06 11.58 -16.47
C ASP A 407 -3.54 11.19 -16.31
N ARG A 408 -4.00 10.14 -17.00
CA ARG A 408 -5.39 9.67 -16.87
C ARG A 408 -5.63 9.06 -15.49
N MET A 409 -4.68 8.28 -14.97
CA MET A 409 -4.75 7.70 -13.64
C MET A 409 -4.79 8.78 -12.57
N VAL A 410 -3.87 9.75 -12.64
CA VAL A 410 -3.79 10.86 -11.67
C VAL A 410 -5.01 11.76 -11.77
N SER A 411 -5.49 12.08 -12.97
CA SER A 411 -6.75 12.83 -13.16
C SER A 411 -7.95 12.09 -12.57
N ALA A 412 -8.01 10.76 -12.69
CA ALA A 412 -9.08 9.96 -12.07
C ALA A 412 -9.01 10.06 -10.53
N LEU A 413 -7.81 10.01 -9.96
CA LEU A 413 -7.56 10.19 -8.53
C LEU A 413 -7.96 11.58 -8.03
N GLN A 414 -7.51 12.64 -8.69
CA GLN A 414 -7.87 14.02 -8.38
C GLN A 414 -9.40 14.25 -8.40
N ALA A 415 -10.08 13.63 -9.37
CA ALA A 415 -11.53 13.75 -9.53
C ALA A 415 -12.33 12.81 -8.62
N GLY A 416 -11.69 11.91 -7.87
CA GLY A 416 -12.40 10.89 -7.07
C GLY A 416 -13.14 9.83 -7.89
N ARG A 417 -12.72 9.59 -9.14
CA ARG A 417 -13.24 8.51 -10.00
C ARG A 417 -12.60 7.17 -9.62
N CYS A 418 -12.79 6.74 -8.38
CA CYS A 418 -12.22 5.50 -7.88
C CYS A 418 -13.03 4.85 -6.76
N LEU A 419 -12.62 3.65 -6.39
CA LEU A 419 -13.15 2.85 -5.28
C LEU A 419 -11.98 2.25 -4.49
N VAL A 420 -12.23 1.82 -3.26
CA VAL A 420 -11.25 1.08 -2.44
C VAL A 420 -11.82 -0.29 -2.06
N SER A 421 -11.02 -1.35 -2.19
CA SER A 421 -11.47 -2.72 -1.94
C SER A 421 -10.34 -3.66 -1.54
N ASN A 422 -10.65 -4.66 -0.70
CA ASN A 422 -9.79 -5.84 -0.50
C ASN A 422 -10.38 -7.13 -1.10
N GLY A 423 -11.44 -7.03 -1.90
CA GLY A 423 -12.03 -8.16 -2.61
C GLY A 423 -13.04 -7.75 -3.68
N PRO A 424 -14.30 -7.47 -3.29
CA PRO A 424 -15.38 -7.24 -4.25
C PRO A 424 -15.21 -5.93 -5.03
N PHE A 425 -15.80 -5.86 -6.20
CA PHE A 425 -15.91 -4.67 -7.02
C PHE A 425 -17.32 -4.08 -6.88
N ALA A 426 -17.42 -2.76 -7.00
CA ALA A 426 -18.69 -2.06 -7.05
C ALA A 426 -18.60 -0.91 -8.06
N GLN A 427 -19.72 -0.52 -8.65
CA GLN A 427 -19.85 0.68 -9.46
C GLN A 427 -21.25 1.26 -9.32
N LEU A 428 -21.32 2.58 -9.22
CA LEU A 428 -22.56 3.33 -9.07
C LEU A 428 -22.65 4.40 -10.14
N TRP A 429 -23.84 4.53 -10.73
CA TRP A 429 -24.22 5.70 -11.50
C TRP A 429 -25.49 6.32 -10.95
N VAL A 430 -25.56 7.65 -10.96
CA VAL A 430 -26.76 8.44 -10.70
C VAL A 430 -27.01 9.31 -11.93
N ASP A 431 -28.14 9.12 -12.60
CA ASP A 431 -28.51 9.77 -13.86
C ASP A 431 -27.36 9.74 -14.90
N GLY A 432 -26.71 8.59 -15.02
CA GLY A 432 -25.58 8.36 -15.94
C GLY A 432 -24.22 8.90 -15.48
N ARG A 433 -24.12 9.55 -14.32
CA ARG A 433 -22.86 10.06 -13.74
C ARG A 433 -22.30 9.12 -12.70
N SER A 434 -20.99 8.92 -12.70
CA SER A 434 -20.26 7.98 -11.85
C SER A 434 -19.55 8.65 -10.67
N SER A 435 -18.89 7.85 -9.82
CA SER A 435 -18.12 8.34 -8.66
C SER A 435 -17.20 9.50 -9.03
N GLY A 436 -17.15 10.54 -8.19
CA GLY A 436 -16.37 11.75 -8.44
C GLY A 436 -17.11 12.83 -9.23
N GLU A 437 -18.12 12.45 -10.02
CA GLU A 437 -18.89 13.41 -10.83
C GLU A 437 -20.04 14.07 -10.04
N THR A 438 -20.61 15.13 -10.61
CA THR A 438 -21.77 15.84 -10.03
C THR A 438 -23.00 15.73 -10.93
N VAL A 439 -24.14 15.38 -10.32
CA VAL A 439 -25.46 15.42 -10.95
C VAL A 439 -26.16 16.73 -10.56
N LEU A 440 -26.71 17.44 -11.54
CA LEU A 440 -27.43 18.70 -11.34
C LEU A 440 -28.92 18.53 -11.64
N GLY A 441 -29.76 18.69 -10.61
CA GLY A 441 -31.22 18.55 -10.74
C GLY A 441 -31.65 17.10 -11.05
N SER A 442 -31.19 16.16 -10.22
CA SER A 442 -31.33 14.71 -10.43
C SER A 442 -32.77 14.23 -10.57
N ALA A 443 -32.99 13.29 -11.50
CA ALA A 443 -34.24 12.54 -11.65
C ALA A 443 -34.31 11.32 -10.71
N GLY A 444 -33.18 10.93 -10.11
CA GLY A 444 -33.12 9.83 -9.14
C GLY A 444 -33.05 8.45 -9.80
N THR A 445 -32.51 8.32 -11.01
CA THR A 445 -32.22 7.02 -11.62
C THR A 445 -30.84 6.55 -11.19
N LEU A 446 -30.77 5.39 -10.52
CA LEU A 446 -29.53 4.80 -10.05
C LEU A 446 -29.27 3.47 -10.75
N LYS A 447 -28.04 3.27 -11.22
CA LYS A 447 -27.55 1.97 -11.68
C LYS A 447 -26.46 1.48 -10.73
N ILE A 448 -26.60 0.26 -10.25
CA ILE A 448 -25.70 -0.37 -9.29
C ILE A 448 -25.19 -1.67 -9.88
N ILE A 449 -23.87 -1.84 -9.89
CA ILE A 449 -23.20 -3.10 -10.20
C ILE A 449 -22.30 -3.46 -9.03
N ALA A 450 -22.31 -4.72 -8.62
CA ALA A 450 -21.33 -5.28 -7.71
C ALA A 450 -20.93 -6.68 -8.18
N THR A 451 -19.64 -7.00 -8.10
CA THR A 451 -19.11 -8.32 -8.44
C THR A 451 -18.13 -8.81 -7.39
N SER A 452 -18.05 -10.13 -7.25
CA SER A 452 -17.07 -10.83 -6.43
C SER A 452 -16.60 -12.08 -7.20
N SER A 453 -15.67 -12.82 -6.64
CA SER A 453 -15.19 -14.10 -7.18
C SER A 453 -15.32 -15.21 -6.13
N ALA A 454 -15.10 -16.46 -6.55
CA ALA A 454 -15.05 -17.59 -5.62
C ALA A 454 -14.04 -17.35 -4.48
N HIS A 455 -12.88 -16.74 -4.77
CA HIS A 455 -11.86 -16.43 -3.77
C HIS A 455 -12.30 -15.38 -2.74
N PHE A 456 -12.99 -14.34 -3.19
CA PHE A 456 -13.47 -13.27 -2.31
C PHE A 456 -14.85 -13.56 -1.69
N GLY A 457 -15.47 -14.69 -2.08
CA GLY A 457 -16.72 -15.18 -1.55
C GLY A 457 -17.96 -14.51 -2.16
N PHE A 458 -19.14 -14.95 -1.73
CA PHE A 458 -20.39 -14.42 -2.25
C PHE A 458 -20.68 -13.04 -1.69
N LEU A 459 -21.25 -12.17 -2.53
CA LEU A 459 -21.84 -10.91 -2.11
C LEU A 459 -22.93 -11.21 -1.07
N ASN A 460 -22.83 -10.57 0.09
CA ASN A 460 -23.78 -10.79 1.19
C ASN A 460 -24.43 -9.51 1.69
N ARG A 461 -23.89 -8.34 1.29
CA ARG A 461 -24.43 -7.04 1.67
C ARG A 461 -24.07 -6.00 0.63
N ILE A 462 -25.07 -5.26 0.17
CA ILE A 462 -24.92 -4.09 -0.69
C ILE A 462 -25.77 -2.98 -0.07
N ASP A 463 -25.10 -1.96 0.44
CA ASP A 463 -25.74 -0.79 1.03
C ASP A 463 -25.65 0.39 0.07
N LEU A 464 -26.81 0.94 -0.28
CA LEU A 464 -26.91 2.25 -0.87
C LEU A 464 -26.91 3.30 0.23
N ILE A 465 -26.01 4.27 0.13
CA ILE A 465 -25.84 5.31 1.15
C ILE A 465 -26.07 6.67 0.51
N ILE A 466 -27.04 7.41 1.06
CA ILE A 466 -27.45 8.74 0.58
C ILE A 466 -27.11 9.76 1.67
N GLY A 467 -26.16 10.65 1.40
CA GLY A 467 -25.75 11.72 2.29
C GLY A 467 -26.50 13.02 1.99
N ASP A 468 -27.13 13.61 2.99
CA ASP A 468 -27.76 14.93 2.92
C ASP A 468 -26.84 15.95 3.62
N CYS A 469 -26.20 16.82 2.84
CA CYS A 469 -25.27 17.81 3.36
C CYS A 469 -25.98 18.93 4.16
N GLN A 470 -27.27 19.16 3.94
CA GLN A 470 -28.04 20.15 4.69
C GLN A 470 -28.41 19.60 6.06
N LYS A 471 -28.87 18.34 6.12
CA LYS A 471 -29.21 17.65 7.37
C LYS A 471 -27.98 17.10 8.09
N LYS A 472 -26.81 17.08 7.45
CA LYS A 472 -25.54 16.50 7.95
C LYS A 472 -25.71 15.06 8.43
N GLN A 473 -26.39 14.24 7.63
CA GLN A 473 -26.63 12.84 7.94
C GLN A 473 -26.57 11.95 6.70
N GLU A 474 -26.20 10.69 6.88
CA GLU A 474 -26.36 9.64 5.88
C GLU A 474 -27.59 8.79 6.21
N VAL A 475 -28.33 8.39 5.18
CA VAL A 475 -29.33 7.32 5.25
C VAL A 475 -28.77 6.12 4.53
N GLN A 476 -28.76 4.98 5.20
CA GLN A 476 -28.34 3.70 4.64
C GLN A 476 -29.57 2.87 4.28
N ARG A 477 -29.58 2.32 3.06
CA ARG A 477 -30.59 1.36 2.59
C ARG A 477 -29.90 0.10 2.08
N SER A 478 -30.07 -1.00 2.80
CA SER A 478 -29.58 -2.31 2.38
C SER A 478 -30.46 -2.86 1.25
N LEU A 479 -29.83 -3.28 0.16
CA LEU A 479 -30.49 -3.92 -0.96
C LEU A 479 -30.54 -5.43 -0.74
N ALA A 480 -31.66 -6.07 -1.11
CA ALA A 480 -31.78 -7.52 -1.06
C ALA A 480 -30.78 -8.16 -2.03
N VAL A 481 -29.83 -8.93 -1.51
CA VAL A 481 -28.83 -9.67 -2.27
C VAL A 481 -29.28 -11.14 -2.34
N PRO A 482 -29.39 -11.74 -3.53
CA PRO A 482 -29.70 -13.17 -3.64
C PRO A 482 -28.64 -14.04 -2.93
N PRO A 483 -29.01 -15.19 -2.37
CA PRO A 483 -28.03 -16.16 -1.86
C PRO A 483 -27.04 -16.57 -2.96
N ALA A 484 -25.78 -16.83 -2.57
CA ALA A 484 -24.72 -17.25 -3.48
C ALA A 484 -24.48 -16.31 -4.69
N CYS A 485 -24.71 -15.01 -4.52
CA CYS A 485 -24.56 -14.01 -5.57
C CYS A 485 -23.09 -13.63 -5.77
N LEU A 486 -22.52 -13.89 -6.96
CA LEU A 486 -21.22 -13.36 -7.38
C LEU A 486 -21.33 -12.10 -8.25
N HIS A 487 -22.49 -11.88 -8.85
CA HIS A 487 -22.78 -10.71 -9.68
C HIS A 487 -24.16 -10.16 -9.33
N PHE A 488 -24.20 -8.87 -9.01
CA PHE A 488 -25.42 -8.13 -8.71
C PHE A 488 -25.50 -6.92 -9.64
N GLU A 489 -26.62 -6.80 -10.35
CA GLU A 489 -26.96 -5.60 -11.11
C GLU A 489 -28.39 -5.19 -10.74
N LYS A 490 -28.57 -3.90 -10.47
CA LYS A 490 -29.89 -3.34 -10.18
C LYS A 490 -30.01 -1.91 -10.67
N GLU A 491 -31.13 -1.62 -11.31
CA GLU A 491 -31.57 -0.27 -11.62
C GLU A 491 -32.70 0.14 -10.66
N LEU A 492 -32.64 1.36 -10.17
CA LEU A 492 -33.63 1.96 -9.28
C LEU A 492 -34.07 3.28 -9.90
N THR A 493 -35.38 3.52 -9.99
CA THR A 493 -35.95 4.73 -10.56
C THR A 493 -36.67 5.54 -9.47
N ASP A 494 -36.82 6.84 -9.72
CA ASP A 494 -37.60 7.75 -8.86
C ASP A 494 -37.11 7.81 -7.40
N GLU A 495 -35.80 7.63 -7.19
CA GLU A 495 -35.21 7.74 -5.86
C GLU A 495 -35.27 9.17 -5.33
N VAL A 496 -35.72 9.31 -4.08
CA VAL A 496 -35.79 10.62 -3.42
C VAL A 496 -34.40 11.01 -2.94
N LEU A 497 -33.71 11.82 -3.77
CA LEU A 497 -32.37 12.31 -3.49
C LEU A 497 -32.38 13.74 -2.93
N PRO A 498 -31.46 14.08 -2.00
CA PRO A 498 -31.35 15.43 -1.47
C PRO A 498 -30.87 16.41 -2.55
N ARG A 499 -31.30 17.68 -2.45
CA ARG A 499 -30.89 18.74 -3.40
C ARG A 499 -29.38 19.00 -3.39
N ARG A 500 -28.73 18.83 -2.24
CA ARG A 500 -27.28 18.94 -2.05
C ARG A 500 -26.83 17.80 -1.16
N GLY A 501 -25.97 16.94 -1.69
CA GLY A 501 -25.67 15.68 -1.04
C GLY A 501 -24.75 14.82 -1.88
N TYR A 502 -24.79 13.53 -1.62
CA TYR A 502 -24.06 12.54 -2.40
C TYR A 502 -24.68 11.16 -2.27
N VAL A 503 -24.31 10.26 -3.16
CA VAL A 503 -24.69 8.85 -3.14
C VAL A 503 -23.42 7.99 -3.26
N ARG A 504 -23.29 6.95 -2.44
CA ARG A 504 -22.17 6.00 -2.48
C ARG A 504 -22.63 4.58 -2.17
N LEU A 505 -21.78 3.61 -2.47
CA LEU A 505 -22.02 2.21 -2.14
C LEU A 505 -21.03 1.71 -1.08
N GLN A 506 -21.51 0.79 -0.26
CA GLN A 506 -20.69 -0.08 0.55
C GLN A 506 -21.09 -1.53 0.29
N VAL A 507 -20.13 -2.35 -0.13
CA VAL A 507 -20.36 -3.74 -0.52
C VAL A 507 -19.50 -4.65 0.34
N SER A 508 -20.04 -5.79 0.77
CA SER A 508 -19.23 -6.87 1.34
C SER A 508 -19.53 -8.22 0.72
N SER A 509 -18.48 -9.04 0.69
CA SER A 509 -18.52 -10.45 0.32
C SER A 509 -17.89 -11.30 1.43
N ASP A 510 -18.20 -12.59 1.45
CA ASP A 510 -17.73 -13.49 2.51
C ASP A 510 -17.56 -14.93 2.03
N THR A 511 -16.48 -15.56 2.48
CA THR A 511 -16.14 -16.98 2.24
C THR A 511 -16.50 -17.89 3.43
N GLY A 512 -17.11 -17.34 4.48
CA GLY A 512 -17.33 -17.95 5.80
C GLY A 512 -16.13 -17.80 6.74
N GLN A 513 -14.92 -17.67 6.20
CA GLN A 513 -13.67 -17.49 6.98
C GLN A 513 -13.16 -16.05 6.94
N ARG A 514 -13.47 -15.32 5.85
CA ARG A 514 -12.95 -13.99 5.58
C ARG A 514 -14.04 -13.13 4.98
N ARG A 515 -14.21 -11.95 5.57
CA ARG A 515 -15.07 -10.90 5.04
C ARG A 515 -14.24 -9.90 4.25
N CYS A 516 -14.63 -9.67 3.00
CA CYS A 516 -14.05 -8.64 2.15
C CYS A 516 -15.02 -7.46 2.00
N GLN A 517 -14.49 -6.26 1.73
CA GLN A 517 -15.25 -5.02 1.69
C GLN A 517 -14.81 -4.15 0.52
N CYS A 518 -15.74 -3.32 0.05
CA CYS A 518 -15.54 -2.33 -1.00
C CYS A 518 -16.33 -1.05 -0.68
N LEU A 519 -15.71 0.10 -0.93
CA LEU A 519 -16.33 1.42 -0.89
C LEU A 519 -16.12 2.12 -2.22
N THR A 520 -17.19 2.66 -2.78
CA THR A 520 -17.06 3.60 -3.90
C THR A 520 -16.83 5.00 -3.35
N ASN A 521 -16.08 5.82 -4.07
CA ASN A 521 -16.21 7.27 -3.91
C ASN A 521 -17.63 7.72 -4.27
N ALA A 522 -18.00 8.90 -3.79
CA ALA A 522 -19.35 9.40 -3.89
C ALA A 522 -19.66 10.01 -5.26
N VAL A 523 -20.90 9.84 -5.73
CA VAL A 523 -21.49 10.66 -6.79
C VAL A 523 -22.13 11.87 -6.12
N TYR A 524 -21.74 13.08 -6.49
CA TYR A 524 -22.19 14.30 -5.82
C TYR A 524 -23.50 14.82 -6.39
N LEU A 525 -24.35 15.39 -5.55
CA LEU A 525 -25.63 15.98 -5.90
C LEU A 525 -25.59 17.49 -5.71
N GLY A 526 -25.98 18.23 -6.75
CA GLY A 526 -26.01 19.69 -6.75
C GLY A 526 -27.29 20.26 -7.35
N VAL A 527 -27.45 21.56 -7.14
CA VAL A 527 -28.57 22.34 -7.70
C VAL A 527 -28.08 23.00 -8.98
N ARG A 528 -28.90 22.97 -10.05
CA ARG A 528 -28.66 23.83 -11.21
C ARG A 528 -28.76 25.29 -10.74
N THR A 529 -27.68 26.04 -10.82
CA THR A 529 -27.77 27.51 -10.71
C THR A 529 -28.57 27.99 -11.91
N ALA A 530 -29.67 28.69 -11.65
CA ALA A 530 -30.54 29.26 -12.68
C ALA A 530 -29.80 30.30 -13.53
#